data_AF-W2TUJ2-F1
#
_entry.id   AF-W2TUJ2-F1
#
_cell.length_a   1.000
_cell.length_b   1.000
_cell.length_c   1.000
_cell.angle_alpha   90.00
_cell.angle_beta   90.00
_cell.angle_gamma   90.00
#
_symmetry.space_group_name_H-M   'P 1'
#
loop_
_entity.id
_entity.type
_entity.pdbx_description
1 polymer ?
#
loop_
_entity_poly.entity_id
_entity_poly.type
_entity_poly.pdbx_seq_one_letter_code
_entity_poly.pdbx_strand_id
1 'polypeptide(L)'
;MPRFGPWTLSHSRHSILETNILYRQPVEFRTPQTAEEWLIPADDVSVGGVIGEGAFGLVCKGTMSGPKGMAVRVAIKQLKTNAIDEEKEEFLREMDIMKQVGRHPNIVTMYGLCEEPDFQCMVMEYVPFGDLKHYLQNLRKQLSLAVSTLKTSLRMEESVTAAMHSSLIGTDQLQYSLDPAELQSFAAQVANGMAHLESLNITHRDLAARNILVGENKQLKISDFGMSRPGVYVKMSKGDEN
;
A
#
# COMPACT_ATOMS: atom_id res chain seq x y z
N MET A 1 37.41 -32.63 -2.88
CA MET A 1 37.46 -31.70 -1.73
C MET A 1 38.03 -30.36 -2.20
N PRO A 2 37.22 -29.28 -2.29
CA PRO A 2 37.72 -27.94 -2.53
C PRO A 2 37.90 -27.17 -1.20
N ARG A 3 38.88 -26.25 -1.21
CA ARG A 3 39.46 -25.54 -0.07
C ARG A 3 38.68 -24.24 0.23
N PHE A 4 38.50 -23.93 1.52
CA PHE A 4 38.02 -22.62 1.99
C PHE A 4 39.14 -21.56 1.86
N GLY A 5 38.82 -20.40 1.28
CA GLY A 5 39.64 -19.18 1.26
C GLY A 5 39.07 -18.09 2.20
N PRO A 6 39.86 -17.08 2.60
CA PRO A 6 39.62 -16.26 3.77
C PRO A 6 38.66 -15.08 3.55
N TRP A 7 37.89 -14.78 4.59
CA TRP A 7 36.99 -13.63 4.73
C TRP A 7 37.71 -12.31 4.44
N THR A 8 37.33 -11.65 3.36
CA THR A 8 37.61 -10.22 3.16
C THR A 8 36.35 -9.44 3.47
N LEU A 9 36.41 -8.66 4.56
CA LEU A 9 35.41 -7.65 4.92
C LEU A 9 35.39 -6.57 3.84
N SER A 10 34.58 -6.76 2.79
CA SER A 10 34.15 -5.67 1.93
C SER A 10 33.18 -4.82 2.74
N HIS A 11 33.71 -3.73 3.34
CA HIS A 11 32.88 -2.57 3.67
C HIS A 11 32.36 -2.03 2.34
N SER A 12 31.21 -2.54 1.90
CA SER A 12 30.45 -1.94 0.81
C SER A 12 30.11 -0.53 1.26
N ARG A 13 30.82 0.45 0.69
CA ARG A 13 30.42 1.85 0.70
C ARG A 13 29.00 1.88 0.14
N HIS A 14 28.00 1.90 1.02
CA HIS A 14 26.64 2.27 0.68
C HIS A 14 26.75 3.61 -0.04
N SER A 15 26.59 3.56 -1.35
CA SER A 15 26.67 4.76 -2.16
C SER A 15 25.52 5.65 -1.73
N ILE A 16 25.84 6.88 -1.34
CA ILE A 16 24.89 7.96 -1.03
C ILE A 16 23.87 8.18 -2.16
N LEU A 17 24.09 7.57 -3.34
CA LEU A 17 23.15 7.50 -4.46
C LEU A 17 21.93 6.60 -4.21
N GLU A 18 22.04 5.52 -3.42
CA GLU A 18 20.91 4.61 -3.14
C GLU A 18 19.84 5.25 -2.24
N THR A 19 20.21 6.27 -1.47
CA THR A 19 19.31 7.06 -0.62
C THR A 19 18.88 8.38 -1.26
N ASN A 20 19.33 8.68 -2.48
CA ASN A 20 19.12 9.98 -3.11
C ASN A 20 17.79 10.02 -3.88
N ILE A 21 16.77 10.60 -3.25
CA ILE A 21 15.39 10.75 -3.76
C ILE A 21 15.34 11.50 -5.10
N LEU A 22 16.34 12.33 -5.39
CA LEU A 22 16.44 13.11 -6.63
C LEU A 22 16.64 12.26 -7.90
N TYR A 23 17.03 10.99 -7.78
CA TYR A 23 17.32 10.11 -8.92
C TYR A 23 16.32 8.96 -9.11
N ARG A 24 15.29 8.86 -8.27
CA ARG A 24 14.20 7.90 -8.51
C ARG A 24 13.24 8.49 -9.55
N GLN A 25 13.59 8.36 -10.83
CA GLN A 25 12.58 8.51 -11.87
C GLN A 25 11.46 7.50 -11.59
N PRO A 26 10.18 7.89 -11.68
CA PRO A 26 9.08 6.94 -11.61
C PRO A 26 9.37 5.84 -12.62
N VAL A 27 9.38 4.59 -12.16
CA VAL A 27 9.52 3.47 -13.09
C VAL A 27 8.21 3.41 -13.87
N GLU A 28 8.23 3.93 -15.09
CA GLU A 28 7.07 3.90 -15.97
C GLU A 28 6.89 2.48 -16.53
N PHE A 29 6.16 1.67 -15.78
CA PHE A 29 5.63 0.42 -16.31
C PHE A 29 4.47 0.75 -17.25
N ARG A 30 4.55 0.28 -18.50
CA ARG A 30 3.42 0.29 -19.42
C ARG A 30 2.33 -0.64 -18.88
N THR A 31 1.07 -0.25 -19.08
CA THR A 31 -0.06 -1.12 -18.75
C THR A 31 -0.11 -2.29 -19.72
N PRO A 32 -0.04 -3.55 -19.27
CA PRO A 32 -0.18 -4.72 -20.13
C PRO A 32 -1.51 -4.71 -20.90
N GLN A 33 -1.47 -5.09 -22.17
CA GLN A 33 -2.61 -5.12 -23.10
C GLN A 33 -3.05 -6.56 -23.44
N THR A 34 -2.14 -7.53 -23.36
CA THR A 34 -2.43 -8.95 -23.63
C THR A 34 -2.24 -9.80 -22.38
N ALA A 35 -2.79 -11.02 -22.38
CA ALA A 35 -2.64 -11.94 -21.25
C ALA A 35 -1.17 -12.30 -20.98
N GLU A 36 -0.37 -12.44 -22.04
CA GLU A 36 1.05 -12.77 -21.95
C GLU A 36 1.87 -11.63 -21.33
N GLU A 37 1.51 -10.37 -21.60
CA GLU A 37 2.19 -9.21 -21.02
C GLU A 37 1.95 -9.06 -19.51
N TRP A 38 0.91 -9.70 -18.98
CA TRP A 38 0.66 -9.74 -17.53
C TRP A 38 1.53 -10.77 -16.81
N LEU A 39 2.11 -11.74 -17.52
CA LEU A 39 2.94 -12.80 -16.92
C LEU A 39 4.35 -12.27 -16.63
N ILE A 40 4.78 -12.42 -15.38
CA ILE A 40 6.13 -12.11 -14.92
C ILE A 40 6.87 -13.43 -14.67
N PRO A 41 8.05 -13.66 -15.27
CA PRO A 41 8.86 -14.84 -14.99
C PRO A 41 9.18 -14.96 -13.50
N ALA A 42 9.11 -16.18 -12.95
CA ALA A 42 9.39 -16.40 -11.53
C ALA A 42 10.81 -15.94 -11.12
N ASP A 43 11.80 -16.14 -12.01
CA ASP A 43 13.19 -15.70 -11.81
C ASP A 43 13.33 -14.18 -11.70
N ASP A 44 12.37 -13.42 -12.23
CA ASP A 44 12.32 -11.96 -12.15
C ASP A 44 11.65 -11.46 -10.87
N VAL A 45 11.18 -12.35 -9.99
CA VAL A 45 10.50 -11.99 -8.74
C VAL A 45 11.21 -12.62 -7.55
N SER A 46 11.60 -11.79 -6.57
CA SER A 46 12.15 -12.25 -5.30
C SER A 46 11.21 -11.90 -4.15
N VAL A 47 10.71 -12.93 -3.48
CA VAL A 47 9.83 -12.79 -2.31
C VAL A 47 10.68 -12.55 -1.06
N GLY A 48 10.30 -11.53 -0.28
CA GLY A 48 10.91 -11.20 1.00
C GLY A 48 9.95 -11.43 2.18
N GLY A 49 10.10 -10.64 3.24
CA GLY A 49 9.32 -10.80 4.47
C GLY A 49 7.83 -10.48 4.32
N VAL A 50 7.01 -11.16 5.13
CA VAL A 50 5.56 -10.92 5.24
C VAL A 50 5.31 -9.50 5.76
N ILE A 51 4.43 -8.77 5.08
CA ILE A 51 3.97 -7.42 5.46
C ILE A 51 2.48 -7.38 5.82
N GLY A 52 1.73 -8.43 5.53
CA GLY A 52 0.34 -8.54 5.92
C GLY A 52 -0.26 -9.91 5.62
N GLU A 53 -1.45 -10.14 6.14
CA GLU A 53 -2.28 -11.30 5.82
C GLU A 53 -3.49 -10.81 5.04
N GLY A 54 -3.70 -11.39 3.85
CA GLY A 54 -4.91 -11.17 3.06
C GLY A 54 -5.90 -12.30 3.24
N ALA A 55 -7.10 -12.15 2.67
CA ALA A 55 -8.13 -13.19 2.73
C ALA A 55 -7.65 -14.56 2.19
N PHE A 56 -6.80 -14.56 1.16
CA PHE A 56 -6.39 -15.77 0.42
C PHE A 56 -4.97 -16.26 0.76
N GLY A 57 -4.26 -15.58 1.67
CA GLY A 57 -2.85 -15.87 1.88
C GLY A 57 -2.07 -14.73 2.51
N LEU A 58 -0.78 -14.70 2.18
CA LEU A 58 0.17 -13.73 2.73
C LEU A 58 0.44 -12.65 1.69
N VAL A 59 0.62 -11.44 2.18
CA VAL A 59 1.20 -10.34 1.41
C VAL A 59 2.64 -10.18 1.88
N CYS A 60 3.57 -10.37 0.96
CA CYS A 60 5.00 -10.24 1.22
C CYS A 60 5.54 -8.99 0.54
N LYS A 61 6.55 -8.36 1.13
CA LYS A 61 7.39 -7.41 0.40
C LYS A 61 8.34 -8.20 -0.49
N GLY A 62 8.65 -7.69 -1.67
CA GLY A 62 9.60 -8.32 -2.57
C GLY A 62 10.31 -7.33 -3.49
N THR A 63 11.07 -7.87 -4.42
CA THR A 63 11.68 -7.13 -5.53
C THR A 63 11.33 -7.80 -6.84
N MET A 64 11.15 -7.01 -7.89
CA MET A 64 11.08 -7.54 -9.26
C MET A 64 12.08 -6.86 -10.19
N SER A 65 12.45 -7.55 -11.27
CA SER A 65 13.22 -7.00 -12.38
C SER A 65 12.40 -5.95 -13.13
N GLY A 66 12.80 -4.68 -13.04
CA GLY A 66 12.20 -3.58 -13.79
C GLY A 66 12.89 -3.30 -15.13
N PRO A 67 12.42 -2.29 -15.87
CA PRO A 67 13.04 -1.84 -17.10
C PRO A 67 14.54 -1.56 -16.91
N LYS A 68 15.35 -2.00 -17.86
CA LYS A 68 16.82 -1.87 -17.84
C LYS A 68 17.50 -2.59 -16.67
N GLY A 69 16.87 -3.62 -16.10
CA GLY A 69 17.43 -4.45 -15.02
C GLY A 69 17.43 -3.79 -13.65
N MET A 70 16.67 -2.70 -13.47
CA MET A 70 16.58 -2.03 -12.17
C MET A 70 15.68 -2.82 -11.22
N ALA A 71 16.15 -3.10 -10.00
CA ALA A 71 15.33 -3.73 -8.98
C ALA A 71 14.21 -2.78 -8.50
N VAL A 72 12.96 -3.23 -8.59
CA VAL A 72 11.78 -2.47 -8.16
C VAL A 72 11.15 -3.14 -6.95
N ARG A 73 10.89 -2.35 -5.89
CA ARG A 73 10.19 -2.84 -4.69
C ARG A 73 8.72 -3.11 -5.02
N VAL A 74 8.23 -4.28 -4.63
CA VAL A 74 6.86 -4.74 -4.90
C VAL A 74 6.21 -5.35 -3.67
N ALA A 75 4.89 -5.37 -3.67
CA ALA A 75 4.09 -6.20 -2.79
C ALA A 75 3.65 -7.44 -3.57
N ILE A 76 3.76 -8.62 -2.97
CA ILE A 76 3.47 -9.91 -3.60
C ILE A 76 2.36 -10.55 -2.77
N LYS A 77 1.16 -10.63 -3.34
CA LYS A 77 0.03 -11.33 -2.72
C LYS A 77 -0.01 -12.74 -3.27
N GLN A 78 0.31 -13.70 -2.41
CA GLN A 78 0.43 -15.10 -2.79
C GLN A 78 -0.82 -15.87 -2.37
N LEU A 79 -1.29 -16.72 -3.28
CA LEU A 79 -2.34 -17.69 -2.97
C LEU A 79 -1.74 -18.87 -2.19
N LYS A 80 -2.41 -19.32 -1.12
CA LYS A 80 -1.96 -20.48 -0.35
C LYS A 80 -1.91 -21.73 -1.25
N THR A 81 -0.92 -22.60 -1.04
CA THR A 81 -0.75 -23.84 -1.81
C THR A 81 -1.91 -24.82 -1.63
N ASN A 82 -2.61 -24.77 -0.50
CA ASN A 82 -3.78 -25.58 -0.19
C ASN A 82 -5.10 -24.80 -0.31
N ALA A 83 -5.14 -23.72 -1.10
CA ALA A 83 -6.34 -22.93 -1.29
C ALA A 83 -7.49 -23.78 -1.85
N ILE A 84 -8.68 -23.64 -1.25
CA ILE A 84 -9.91 -24.25 -1.78
C ILE A 84 -10.36 -23.54 -3.05
N ASP A 85 -11.22 -24.17 -3.84
CA ASP A 85 -11.63 -23.61 -5.13
C ASP A 85 -12.32 -22.25 -4.99
N GLU A 86 -13.09 -22.03 -3.92
CA GLU A 86 -13.70 -20.74 -3.62
C GLU A 86 -12.65 -19.63 -3.36
N GLU A 87 -11.56 -19.94 -2.66
CA GLU A 87 -10.44 -19.01 -2.39
C GLU A 87 -9.68 -18.69 -3.70
N LYS A 88 -9.47 -19.69 -4.55
CA LYS A 88 -8.86 -19.51 -5.87
C LYS A 88 -9.70 -18.59 -6.75
N GLU A 89 -11.01 -18.83 -6.82
CA GLU A 89 -11.90 -17.98 -7.60
C GLU A 89 -11.93 -16.54 -7.10
N GLU A 90 -11.87 -16.33 -5.78
CA GLU A 90 -11.86 -14.97 -5.22
C GLU A 90 -10.54 -14.24 -5.51
N PHE A 91 -9.42 -14.94 -5.46
CA PHE A 91 -8.13 -14.41 -5.89
C PHE A 91 -8.12 -14.03 -7.38
N LEU A 92 -8.65 -14.89 -8.25
CA LEU A 92 -8.79 -14.59 -9.69
C LEU A 92 -9.72 -13.40 -9.94
N ARG A 93 -10.85 -13.31 -9.21
CA ARG A 93 -11.77 -12.17 -9.31
C ARG A 93 -11.09 -10.86 -8.89
N GLU A 94 -10.35 -10.86 -7.79
CA GLU A 94 -9.61 -9.68 -7.34
C GLU A 94 -8.58 -9.24 -8.40
N MET A 95 -7.87 -10.20 -8.99
CA MET A 95 -6.92 -9.96 -10.06
C MET A 95 -7.58 -9.32 -11.28
N ASP A 96 -8.71 -9.84 -11.73
CA ASP A 96 -9.43 -9.30 -12.89
C ASP A 96 -9.98 -7.90 -12.64
N ILE A 97 -10.39 -7.59 -11.41
CA ILE A 97 -10.73 -6.22 -11.01
C ILE A 97 -9.50 -5.33 -11.13
N MET A 98 -8.35 -5.74 -10.58
CA MET A 98 -7.14 -4.91 -10.63
C MET A 98 -6.62 -4.68 -12.06
N LYS A 99 -6.77 -5.66 -12.95
CA LYS A 99 -6.49 -5.50 -14.39
C LYS A 99 -7.38 -4.42 -15.03
N GLN A 100 -8.68 -4.44 -14.73
CA GLN A 100 -9.64 -3.45 -15.24
C GLN A 100 -9.40 -2.05 -14.67
N VAL A 101 -9.09 -1.96 -13.37
CA VAL A 101 -8.80 -0.69 -12.70
C VAL A 101 -7.62 0.03 -13.34
N GLY A 102 -6.58 -0.72 -13.74
CA GLY A 102 -5.39 -0.15 -14.36
C GLY A 102 -4.62 0.78 -13.42
N ARG A 103 -3.94 1.78 -14.00
CA ARG A 103 -3.04 2.68 -13.27
C ARG A 103 -3.77 3.95 -12.84
N HIS A 104 -3.71 4.28 -11.56
CA HIS A 104 -4.21 5.54 -11.03
C HIS A 104 -3.34 6.01 -9.85
N PRO A 105 -3.02 7.31 -9.69
CA PRO A 105 -2.15 7.80 -8.61
C PRO A 105 -2.65 7.43 -7.21
N ASN A 106 -3.97 7.35 -7.02
CA ASN A 106 -4.61 7.05 -5.74
C ASN A 106 -5.17 5.63 -5.61
N ILE A 107 -4.71 4.69 -6.45
CA ILE A 107 -5.06 3.27 -6.33
C ILE A 107 -3.78 2.44 -6.45
N VAL A 108 -3.68 1.36 -5.67
CA VAL A 108 -2.57 0.40 -5.78
C VAL A 108 -2.62 -0.24 -7.17
N THR A 109 -1.52 -0.11 -7.90
CA THR A 109 -1.38 -0.68 -9.24
C THR A 109 -0.91 -2.14 -9.16
N MET A 110 -1.55 -3.03 -9.94
CA MET A 110 -1.01 -4.36 -10.26
C MET A 110 -0.03 -4.24 -11.43
N TYR A 111 1.15 -4.84 -11.29
CA TYR A 111 2.16 -4.87 -12.36
C TYR A 111 2.06 -6.13 -13.21
N GLY A 112 1.68 -7.26 -12.60
CA GLY A 112 1.67 -8.56 -13.25
C GLY A 112 1.29 -9.67 -12.28
N LEU A 113 1.29 -10.89 -12.79
CA LEU A 113 1.12 -12.10 -12.02
C LEU A 113 2.22 -13.09 -12.37
N CYS A 114 2.50 -14.00 -11.44
CA CYS A 114 3.33 -15.17 -11.70
C CYS A 114 2.44 -16.40 -11.56
N GLU A 115 2.49 -17.29 -12.56
CA GLU A 115 1.72 -18.54 -12.62
C GLU A 115 2.67 -19.72 -12.81
N GLU A 116 3.23 -20.22 -11.71
CA GLU A 116 3.95 -21.49 -11.67
C GLU A 116 3.14 -22.52 -10.86
N PRO A 117 3.33 -23.84 -11.08
CA PRO A 117 2.53 -24.88 -10.43
C PRO A 117 2.41 -24.76 -8.91
N ASP A 118 3.49 -24.33 -8.23
CA ASP A 118 3.54 -24.16 -6.77
C ASP A 118 3.59 -22.69 -6.34
N PHE A 119 3.53 -21.75 -7.28
CA PHE A 119 3.70 -20.32 -7.02
C PHE A 119 2.74 -19.49 -7.89
N GLN A 120 1.56 -19.21 -7.33
CA GLN A 120 0.60 -18.28 -7.90
C GLN A 120 0.58 -17.00 -7.08
N CYS A 121 0.94 -15.88 -7.70
CA CYS A 121 0.95 -14.61 -7.00
C CYS A 121 0.60 -13.43 -7.91
N MET A 122 0.13 -12.36 -7.25
CA MET A 122 -0.08 -11.06 -7.84
C MET A 122 1.06 -10.13 -7.41
N VAL A 123 1.71 -9.49 -8.37
CA VAL A 123 2.79 -8.52 -8.14
C VAL A 123 2.21 -7.11 -8.25
N MET A 124 2.34 -6.35 -7.17
CA MET A 124 1.69 -5.04 -7.01
C MET A 124 2.69 -3.98 -6.56
N GLU A 125 2.25 -2.72 -6.68
CA GLU A 125 2.93 -1.58 -6.10
C GLU A 125 3.14 -1.73 -4.59
N TYR A 126 4.38 -1.56 -4.14
CA TYR A 126 4.68 -1.51 -2.71
C TYR A 126 4.48 -0.09 -2.15
N VAL A 127 3.58 0.03 -1.17
CA VAL A 127 3.28 1.30 -0.50
C VAL A 127 3.89 1.30 0.92
N PRO A 128 4.91 2.14 1.21
CA PRO A 128 5.85 1.90 2.30
C PRO A 128 5.37 2.18 3.73
N PHE A 129 4.34 3.00 3.96
CA PHE A 129 3.96 3.41 5.32
C PHE A 129 2.73 2.68 5.89
N GLY A 130 2.33 1.57 5.27
CA GLY A 130 1.20 0.76 5.72
C GLY A 130 -0.14 1.47 5.56
N ASP A 131 -1.15 1.03 6.31
CA ASP A 131 -2.50 1.57 6.18
C ASP A 131 -2.73 2.89 6.95
N LEU A 132 -3.67 3.68 6.44
CA LEU A 132 -4.01 5.00 6.93
C LEU A 132 -4.56 4.93 8.36
N LYS A 133 -5.29 3.88 8.74
CA LYS A 133 -5.80 3.74 10.10
C LYS A 133 -4.64 3.68 11.10
N HIS A 134 -3.67 2.79 10.89
CA HIS A 134 -2.50 2.71 11.78
C HIS A 134 -1.61 3.95 11.68
N TYR A 135 -1.45 4.53 10.50
CA TYR A 135 -0.70 5.77 10.29
C TYR A 135 -1.28 6.93 11.13
N LEU A 136 -2.59 7.20 11.04
CA LEU A 136 -3.26 8.25 11.81
C LEU A 136 -3.22 7.99 13.32
N GLN A 137 -3.37 6.73 13.74
CA GLN A 137 -3.25 6.35 15.15
C GLN A 137 -1.84 6.60 15.68
N ASN A 138 -0.81 6.31 14.91
CA ASN A 138 0.57 6.54 15.30
C ASN A 138 0.88 8.05 15.41
N LEU A 139 0.42 8.86 14.46
CA LEU A 139 0.57 10.32 14.54
C LEU A 139 -0.08 10.90 15.80
N ARG A 140 -1.30 10.45 16.13
CA ARG A 140 -1.98 10.88 17.36
C ARG A 140 -1.21 10.50 18.62
N LYS A 141 -0.63 9.30 18.67
CA LYS A 141 0.20 8.85 19.81
C LYS A 141 1.47 9.70 19.94
N GLN A 142 2.15 9.97 18.83
CA GLN A 142 3.37 10.78 18.80
C GLN A 142 3.11 12.23 19.22
N LEU A 143 2.02 12.83 18.74
CA LEU A 143 1.59 14.16 19.15
C LEU A 143 1.28 14.21 20.65
N SER A 144 0.57 13.20 21.18
CA SER A 144 0.28 13.11 22.61
C SER A 144 1.55 13.03 23.46
N LEU A 145 2.58 12.32 22.99
CA LEU A 145 3.85 12.19 23.68
C LEU A 145 4.66 13.49 23.62
N ALA A 146 4.73 14.13 22.45
CA ALA A 146 5.44 15.40 22.30
C ALA A 146 4.86 16.49 23.22
N VAL A 147 3.53 16.57 23.29
CA VAL A 147 2.83 17.50 24.19
C VAL A 147 3.10 17.16 25.67
N SER A 148 3.13 15.89 26.06
CA SER A 148 3.44 15.52 27.45
C SER A 148 4.89 15.85 27.84
N THR A 149 5.84 15.66 26.93
CA THR A 149 7.24 16.07 27.12
C THR A 149 7.35 17.58 27.30
N LEU A 150 6.72 18.38 26.42
CA LEU A 150 6.75 19.84 26.50
C LEU A 150 6.15 20.36 27.82
N LYS A 151 5.01 19.80 28.27
CA LYS A 151 4.42 20.14 29.57
C LYS A 151 5.39 19.93 30.73
N THR A 152 6.06 18.78 30.73
CA THR A 152 7.03 18.40 31.77
C THR A 152 8.19 19.39 31.79
N SER A 153 8.70 19.77 30.62
CA SER A 153 9.79 20.76 30.50
C SER A 153 9.36 22.17 30.91
N LEU A 154 8.10 22.56 30.67
CA LEU A 154 7.56 23.89 30.95
C LEU A 154 6.94 24.03 32.36
N ARG A 155 6.91 22.94 33.16
CA ARG A 155 6.27 22.90 34.49
C ARG A 155 4.83 23.42 34.51
N MET A 156 4.06 23.11 33.46
CA MET A 156 2.65 23.51 33.39
C MET A 156 1.77 22.47 34.11
N GLU A 157 1.00 22.90 35.10
CA GLU A 157 0.13 22.03 35.92
C GLU A 157 -1.27 21.78 35.32
N GLU A 158 -1.70 22.53 34.30
CA GLU A 158 -3.05 22.40 33.74
C GLU A 158 -3.22 21.25 32.72
N SER A 159 -4.41 20.65 32.75
CA SER A 159 -4.85 19.67 31.77
C SER A 159 -4.95 20.31 30.39
N VAL A 160 -4.02 19.98 29.49
CA VAL A 160 -4.09 20.46 28.10
C VAL A 160 -5.37 19.96 27.45
N THR A 161 -6.22 20.90 27.10
CA THR A 161 -7.45 20.68 26.36
C THR A 161 -7.14 20.37 24.89
N ALA A 162 -8.08 19.75 24.19
CA ALA A 162 -7.96 19.57 22.73
C ALA A 162 -7.75 20.90 21.98
N ALA A 163 -8.21 22.03 22.55
CA ALA A 163 -7.98 23.37 22.03
C ALA A 163 -6.51 23.83 22.16
N MET A 164 -5.83 23.49 23.26
CA MET A 164 -4.39 23.81 23.43
C MET A 164 -3.49 22.97 22.53
N HIS A 165 -3.90 21.74 22.15
CA HIS A 165 -3.26 20.99 21.07
C HIS A 165 -3.25 21.82 19.78
N SER A 166 -4.38 22.45 19.41
CA SER A 166 -4.51 23.28 18.21
C SER A 166 -3.60 24.52 18.20
N SER A 167 -3.25 25.07 19.36
CA SER A 167 -2.42 26.28 19.45
C SER A 167 -0.93 25.99 19.38
N LEU A 168 -0.49 24.78 19.79
CA LEU A 168 0.90 24.32 19.63
C LEU A 168 1.22 23.89 18.19
N ILE A 169 0.17 23.55 17.41
CA ILE A 169 0.23 23.11 16.00
C ILE A 169 0.83 24.16 15.05
N GLY A 170 0.91 25.43 15.45
CA GLY A 170 1.53 26.48 14.64
C GLY A 170 3.05 26.62 14.77
N THR A 171 3.70 25.83 15.64
CA THR A 171 5.16 25.90 15.79
C THR A 171 5.82 24.81 14.94
N ASP A 172 6.88 25.19 14.21
CA ASP A 172 7.71 24.32 13.33
C ASP A 172 8.29 23.07 14.05
N GLN A 173 8.04 22.91 15.35
CA GLN A 173 8.59 21.86 16.20
C GLN A 173 7.71 20.60 16.29
N LEU A 174 6.47 20.61 15.78
CA LEU A 174 5.55 19.46 15.85
C LEU A 174 5.27 18.85 14.46
N GLN A 175 6.28 18.15 13.93
CA GLN A 175 6.23 17.40 12.66
C GLN A 175 5.14 16.29 12.63
N TYR A 176 4.55 15.95 13.78
CA TYR A 176 3.58 14.87 13.96
C TYR A 176 2.11 15.34 13.95
N SER A 177 1.86 16.60 13.55
CA SER A 177 0.51 17.15 13.41
C SER A 177 0.01 17.02 11.97
N LEU A 178 -1.27 16.70 11.82
CA LEU A 178 -1.99 16.81 10.55
C LEU A 178 -2.78 18.12 10.62
N ASP A 179 -2.51 19.05 9.72
CA ASP A 179 -3.31 20.26 9.62
C ASP A 179 -4.64 19.97 8.85
N PRO A 180 -5.62 20.88 8.91
CA PRO A 180 -6.87 20.70 8.18
C PRO A 180 -6.70 20.58 6.65
N ALA A 181 -5.68 21.24 6.08
CA ALA A 181 -5.41 21.21 4.65
C ALA A 181 -4.91 19.82 4.21
N GLU A 182 -4.13 19.16 5.05
CA GLU A 182 -3.65 17.81 4.84
C GLU A 182 -4.77 16.78 4.93
N LEU A 183 -5.67 16.91 5.92
CA LEU A 183 -6.87 16.06 5.99
C LEU A 183 -7.78 16.27 4.77
N GLN A 184 -7.91 17.51 4.30
CA GLN A 184 -8.64 17.82 3.07
C GLN A 184 -7.96 17.20 1.84
N SER A 185 -6.62 17.24 1.76
CA SER A 185 -5.85 16.56 0.72
C SER A 185 -6.07 15.06 0.74
N PHE A 186 -6.08 14.43 1.93
CA PHE A 186 -6.36 13.00 2.07
C PHE A 186 -7.76 12.64 1.55
N ALA A 187 -8.77 13.42 1.92
CA ALA A 187 -10.13 13.22 1.44
C ALA A 187 -10.22 13.35 -0.10
N ALA A 188 -9.58 14.37 -0.67
CA ALA A 188 -9.55 14.59 -2.12
C ALA A 188 -8.85 13.44 -2.86
N GLN A 189 -7.73 12.93 -2.34
CA GLN A 189 -7.01 11.80 -2.92
C GLN A 189 -7.85 10.52 -2.95
N VAL A 190 -8.52 10.18 -1.85
CA VAL A 190 -9.42 9.02 -1.82
C VAL A 190 -10.61 9.23 -2.76
N ALA A 191 -11.20 10.43 -2.78
CA ALA A 191 -12.30 10.75 -3.69
C ALA A 191 -11.89 10.60 -5.17
N ASN A 192 -10.70 11.05 -5.55
CA ASN A 192 -10.19 10.90 -6.92
C ASN A 192 -10.04 9.42 -7.31
N GLY A 193 -9.50 8.59 -6.41
CA GLY A 193 -9.42 7.14 -6.64
C GLY A 193 -10.79 6.48 -6.75
N MET A 194 -11.76 6.85 -5.92
CA MET A 194 -13.12 6.32 -5.98
C MET A 194 -13.87 6.77 -7.25
N ALA A 195 -13.66 8.02 -7.70
CA ALA A 195 -14.23 8.52 -8.95
C ALA A 195 -13.69 7.74 -10.17
N HIS A 196 -12.40 7.35 -10.14
CA HIS A 196 -11.84 6.46 -11.16
C HIS A 196 -12.51 5.09 -11.17
N LEU A 197 -12.70 4.46 -10.00
CA LEU A 197 -13.42 3.18 -9.90
C LEU A 197 -14.86 3.30 -10.42
N GLU A 198 -15.55 4.39 -10.08
CA GLU A 198 -16.91 4.66 -10.56
C GLU A 198 -16.96 4.79 -12.09
N SER A 199 -15.98 5.47 -12.70
CA SER A 199 -15.88 5.62 -14.16
C SER A 199 -15.72 4.30 -14.90
N LEU A 200 -15.25 3.26 -14.20
CA LEU A 200 -15.10 1.89 -14.68
C LEU A 200 -16.27 0.98 -14.26
N ASN A 201 -17.31 1.55 -13.65
CA ASN A 201 -18.44 0.82 -13.08
C ASN A 201 -17.99 -0.24 -12.04
N ILE A 202 -16.95 0.05 -11.25
CA ILE A 202 -16.46 -0.84 -10.19
C ILE A 202 -16.90 -0.30 -8.83
N THR A 203 -17.56 -1.13 -8.04
CA THR A 203 -17.87 -0.82 -6.64
C THR A 203 -16.88 -1.53 -5.72
N HIS A 204 -16.13 -0.79 -4.89
CA HIS A 204 -15.12 -1.34 -3.97
C HIS A 204 -15.72 -2.24 -2.86
N ARG A 205 -16.88 -1.85 -2.32
CA ARG A 205 -17.67 -2.54 -1.27
C ARG A 205 -17.02 -2.69 0.11
N ASP A 206 -15.72 -2.45 0.24
CA ASP A 206 -15.03 -2.39 1.55
C ASP A 206 -14.13 -1.15 1.71
N LEU A 207 -14.63 0.03 1.38
CA LEU A 207 -13.87 1.26 1.55
C LEU A 207 -13.75 1.62 3.04
N ALA A 208 -12.55 1.55 3.59
CA ALA A 208 -12.24 1.91 4.96
C ALA A 208 -10.79 2.37 5.11
N ALA A 209 -10.46 3.13 6.16
CA ALA A 209 -9.09 3.62 6.39
C ALA A 209 -8.02 2.51 6.52
N ARG A 210 -8.41 1.27 6.84
CA ARG A 210 -7.50 0.10 6.84
C ARG A 210 -7.13 -0.38 5.42
N ASN A 211 -7.95 -0.05 4.43
CA ASN A 211 -7.79 -0.41 3.02
C ASN A 211 -7.28 0.78 2.19
N ILE A 212 -6.76 1.82 2.86
CA ILE A 212 -6.04 2.94 2.24
C ILE A 212 -4.60 2.86 2.70
N LEU A 213 -3.66 2.74 1.78
CA LEU A 213 -2.23 2.72 2.08
C LEU A 213 -1.60 4.11 1.94
N VAL A 214 -0.56 4.37 2.72
CA VAL A 214 0.15 5.66 2.76
C VAL A 214 1.53 5.53 2.13
N GLY A 215 1.75 6.27 1.04
CA GLY A 215 2.98 6.27 0.26
C GLY A 215 3.95 7.40 0.58
N GLU A 216 5.06 7.44 -0.16
CA GLU A 216 6.01 8.56 -0.14
C GLU A 216 5.27 9.88 -0.44
N ASN A 217 5.69 10.97 0.22
CA ASN A 217 5.02 12.28 0.15
C ASN A 217 3.52 12.26 0.54
N LYS A 218 3.13 11.33 1.42
CA LYS A 218 1.75 11.16 1.91
C LYS A 218 0.73 10.94 0.78
N GLN A 219 1.15 10.31 -0.31
CA GLN A 219 0.27 9.86 -1.38
C GLN A 219 -0.59 8.69 -0.89
N LEU A 220 -1.91 8.84 -0.90
CA LEU A 220 -2.84 7.80 -0.48
C LEU A 220 -3.24 6.91 -1.65
N LYS A 221 -3.27 5.60 -1.42
CA LYS A 221 -3.65 4.59 -2.41
C LYS A 221 -4.70 3.64 -1.88
N ILE A 222 -5.84 3.56 -2.56
CA ILE A 222 -6.89 2.57 -2.28
C ILE A 222 -6.34 1.18 -2.61
N SER A 223 -6.61 0.21 -1.76
CA SER A 223 -6.15 -1.18 -1.83
C SER A 223 -7.23 -2.16 -1.40
N ASP A 224 -6.96 -3.46 -1.55
CA ASP A 224 -7.82 -4.58 -1.12
C ASP A 224 -9.16 -4.67 -1.86
N PHE A 225 -9.10 -5.30 -3.04
CA PHE A 225 -10.24 -5.40 -3.95
C PHE A 225 -10.99 -6.73 -3.82
N GLY A 226 -10.71 -7.57 -2.80
CA GLY A 226 -11.33 -8.89 -2.65
C GLY A 226 -12.87 -8.86 -2.63
N MET A 227 -13.45 -7.81 -2.05
CA MET A 227 -14.90 -7.63 -1.97
C MET A 227 -15.51 -6.89 -3.18
N SER A 228 -14.68 -6.39 -4.09
CA SER A 228 -15.10 -5.54 -5.21
C SER A 228 -15.94 -6.31 -6.23
N ARG A 229 -16.84 -5.58 -6.91
CA ARG A 229 -17.71 -6.14 -7.95
C ARG A 229 -17.92 -5.14 -9.10
N PRO A 230 -18.06 -5.61 -10.35
CA PRO A 230 -18.53 -4.77 -11.44
C PRO A 230 -20.02 -4.46 -11.26
N GLY A 231 -20.44 -3.32 -11.79
CA GLY A 231 -21.82 -2.83 -11.78
C GLY A 231 -22.18 -1.90 -10.62
N VAL A 232 -23.32 -1.23 -10.77
CA VAL A 232 -23.95 -0.40 -9.73
C VAL A 232 -24.61 -1.32 -8.72
N TYR A 233 -24.20 -1.23 -7.45
CA TYR A 233 -24.88 -1.97 -6.39
C TYR A 233 -26.28 -1.37 -6.15
N VAL A 234 -27.32 -2.06 -6.61
CA VAL A 234 -28.72 -1.75 -6.27
C VAL A 234 -29.11 -2.63 -5.10
N LYS A 235 -29.31 -2.02 -3.93
CA LYS A 235 -29.93 -2.70 -2.79
C LYS A 235 -31.42 -2.92 -3.12
N MET A 236 -31.75 -4.10 -3.62
CA MET A 236 -33.14 -4.55 -3.69
C MET A 236 -33.61 -4.78 -2.25
N SER A 237 -34.29 -3.81 -1.65
CA SER A 237 -35.08 -4.06 -0.45
C SER A 237 -36.12 -5.11 -0.83
N LYS A 238 -36.07 -6.31 -0.23
CA LYS A 238 -37.24 -7.18 -0.23
C LYS A 238 -38.35 -6.38 0.45
N GLY A 239 -39.32 -5.92 -0.33
CA GLY A 239 -40.56 -5.43 0.22
C GLY A 239 -41.20 -6.58 0.99
N ASP A 240 -41.64 -6.29 2.20
CA ASP A 240 -42.47 -7.20 2.99
C ASP A 240 -43.66 -7.64 2.12
N GLU A 241 -43.73 -8.94 1.83
CA GLU A 241 -44.94 -9.54 1.29
C GLU A 241 -45.98 -9.55 2.42
N ASN A 242 -47.07 -8.80 2.19
CA ASN A 242 -48.28 -8.72 3.03
C ASN A 242 -48.84 -10.09 3.42
#